data_AF-A0A078JS27-F1
#
_entry.id   AF-A0A078JS27-F1
#
_cell.length_a   1.000
_cell.length_b   1.000
_cell.length_c   1.000
_cell.angle_alpha   90.00
_cell.angle_beta   90.00
_cell.angle_gamma   90.00
#
_symmetry.space_group_name_H-M   'P 1'
#
loop_
_entity.id
_entity.type
_entity.pdbx_description
1 polymer ?
#
loop_
_entity_poly.entity_id
_entity_poly.type
_entity_poly.pdbx_seq_one_letter_code
_entity_poly.pdbx_strand_id
1 'polypeptide(L)'
;MLPVGCLDGGRAVQGAFGKNVLVTFGLSTYVMLGLRVLGGPLALPWGLYVLICQRTPEKACLNDVTEVGTWRKALVGTAIILVVLILLPVWDELAEEVGIGLVNTF
;
A
#
# COMPACT_ATOMS: atom_id res chain seq x y z
N MET A 1 5.01 2.91 3.28
CA MET A 1 3.78 3.08 4.08
C MET A 1 2.67 2.18 3.55
N LEU A 2 2.74 0.86 3.78
CA LEU A 2 1.69 -0.04 3.29
C LEU A 2 0.47 -0.01 4.22
N PRO A 3 -0.75 0.13 3.68
CA PRO A 3 -1.96 0.28 4.48
C PRO A 3 -2.48 -1.07 5.00
N VAL A 4 -1.64 -1.75 5.80
CA VAL A 4 -1.93 -3.09 6.31
C VAL A 4 -1.43 -3.27 7.75
N GLY A 5 -2.26 -3.89 8.59
CA GLY A 5 -1.94 -4.23 9.97
C GLY A 5 -1.47 -3.04 10.81
N CYS A 6 -0.44 -3.27 11.62
CA CYS A 6 0.29 -2.30 12.44
C CYS A 6 1.48 -1.63 11.73
N LEU A 7 1.67 -1.85 10.44
CA LEU A 7 2.68 -1.06 9.70
C LEU A 7 2.28 0.41 9.70
N ASP A 8 3.24 1.31 9.47
CA ASP A 8 3.01 2.76 9.54
C ASP A 8 1.81 3.21 8.68
N GLY A 9 1.64 2.61 7.50
CA GLY A 9 0.48 2.89 6.65
C GLY A 9 -0.83 2.36 7.23
N GLY A 10 -0.82 1.19 7.88
CA GLY A 10 -2.00 0.63 8.53
C GLY A 10 -2.48 1.46 9.72
N ARG A 11 -1.54 1.94 10.54
CA ARG A 11 -1.81 2.89 11.64
C ARG A 11 -2.35 4.22 11.12
N ALA A 12 -1.75 4.76 10.04
CA ALA A 12 -2.22 6.00 9.43
C ALA A 12 -3.63 5.87 8.86
N VAL A 13 -3.94 4.77 8.15
CA VAL A 13 -5.26 4.52 7.58
C VAL A 13 -6.30 4.28 8.68
N GLN A 14 -5.96 3.52 9.71
CA GLN A 14 -6.86 3.27 10.83
C GLN A 14 -7.17 4.55 11.60
N GLY A 15 -6.18 5.41 11.83
CA GLY A 15 -6.39 6.72 12.47
C GLY A 15 -7.23 7.66 11.60
N ALA A 16 -7.04 7.66 10.28
CA ALA A 16 -7.74 8.58 9.37
C ALA A 16 -9.16 8.14 8.99
N PHE A 17 -9.38 6.84 8.78
CA PHE A 17 -10.62 6.29 8.19
C PHE A 17 -11.28 5.19 9.02
N GLY A 18 -10.65 4.76 10.12
CA GLY A 18 -11.19 3.76 11.03
C GLY A 18 -10.86 2.31 10.65
N LYS A 19 -11.25 1.39 11.54
CA LYS A 19 -10.87 -0.03 11.47
C LYS A 19 -11.47 -0.78 10.26
N ASN A 20 -12.72 -0.48 9.90
CA ASN A 20 -13.38 -1.18 8.78
C ASN A 20 -12.68 -0.89 7.46
N VAL A 21 -12.27 0.37 7.26
CA VAL A 21 -11.55 0.82 6.08
C VAL A 21 -10.14 0.20 6.03
N LEU A 22 -9.46 0.08 7.18
CA LEU A 22 -8.17 -0.62 7.26
C LEU A 22 -8.25 -2.07 6.76
N VAL A 23 -9.32 -2.82 7.07
CA VAL A 23 -9.47 -4.21 6.60
C VAL A 23 -9.55 -4.26 5.07
N THR A 24 -10.33 -3.36 4.45
CA THR A 24 -10.44 -3.27 3.00
C THR A 24 -9.10 -2.92 2.34
N PHE A 25 -8.37 -1.95 2.89
CA PHE A 25 -7.04 -1.58 2.38
C PHE A 25 -5.98 -2.68 2.62
N GLY A 26 -6.08 -3.42 3.72
CA GLY A 26 -5.21 -4.57 3.96
C GLY A 26 -5.42 -5.66 2.92
N LEU A 27 -6.70 -5.98 2.63
CA LEU A 27 -7.06 -6.94 1.59
C LEU A 27 -6.55 -6.48 0.21
N SER A 28 -6.75 -5.22 -0.16
CA SER A 28 -6.26 -4.70 -1.44
C SER A 28 -4.74 -4.75 -1.54
N THR A 29 -4.03 -4.48 -0.43
CA THR A 29 -2.57 -4.60 -0.36
C THR A 29 -2.11 -6.04 -0.60
N TYR A 30 -2.80 -7.05 -0.06
CA TYR A 30 -2.48 -8.46 -0.35
C TYR A 30 -2.72 -8.84 -1.80
N VAL A 31 -3.84 -8.39 -2.38
CA VAL A 31 -4.13 -8.65 -3.80
C VAL A 31 -3.05 -8.03 -4.67
N MET A 32 -2.66 -6.78 -4.40
CA MET A 32 -1.60 -6.10 -5.15
C MET A 32 -0.24 -6.75 -4.95
N LEU A 33 0.11 -7.20 -3.74
CA LEU A 33 1.34 -7.95 -3.51
C LEU A 33 1.33 -9.29 -4.26
N GLY A 34 0.19 -9.98 -4.31
CA GLY A 34 0.00 -11.20 -5.10
C GLY A 34 0.19 -10.95 -6.59
N LEU A 35 -0.41 -9.87 -7.13
CA LEU A 35 -0.19 -9.45 -8.51
C LEU A 35 1.27 -9.07 -8.77
N ARG A 36 1.94 -8.45 -7.80
CA ARG A 36 3.35 -8.06 -7.91
C ARG A 36 4.28 -9.26 -8.06
N VAL A 37 3.91 -10.44 -7.56
CA VAL A 37 4.69 -11.69 -7.77
C VAL A 37 4.91 -11.98 -9.26
N LEU A 38 3.97 -11.56 -10.12
CA LEU A 38 4.10 -11.71 -11.57
C LEU A 38 5.12 -10.75 -12.20
N GLY A 39 5.45 -9.65 -11.51
CA GLY A 39 6.31 -8.57 -12.02
C GLY A 39 7.80 -8.71 -11.72
N GLY A 40 8.26 -9.81 -11.11
CA GLY A 40 9.69 -10.10 -10.97
C GLY A 40 10.13 -10.75 -9.65
N PRO A 41 11.40 -11.19 -9.56
CA PRO A 41 11.90 -12.03 -8.48
C PRO A 41 11.95 -11.33 -7.10
N LEU A 42 11.98 -10.00 -7.07
CA LEU A 42 12.03 -9.21 -5.84
C LEU A 42 10.66 -9.10 -5.14
N ALA A 43 9.57 -9.44 -5.83
CA ALA A 43 8.23 -9.31 -5.29
C ALA A 43 7.93 -10.31 -4.17
N LEU A 44 8.47 -11.53 -4.27
CA LEU A 44 8.21 -12.62 -3.33
C LEU A 44 8.84 -12.35 -1.95
N PRO A 45 10.15 -12.01 -1.84
CA PRO A 45 10.75 -11.66 -0.55
C PRO A 45 10.07 -10.46 0.11
N TRP A 46 9.68 -9.46 -0.68
CA TRP A 46 9.00 -8.27 -0.19
C TRP A 46 7.59 -8.59 0.31
N GLY A 47 6.81 -9.36 -0.44
CA GLY A 47 5.48 -9.80 -0.01
C GLY A 47 5.51 -10.61 1.28
N LEU A 48 6.49 -11.53 1.40
CA LEU A 48 6.69 -12.31 2.62
C LEU A 48 7.06 -11.43 3.82
N TYR A 49 7.96 -10.47 3.63
CA TYR A 49 8.32 -9.49 4.67
C TYR A 49 7.09 -8.76 5.20
N VAL A 50 6.22 -8.28 4.32
CA VAL A 50 4.99 -7.58 4.71
C VAL A 50 4.03 -8.48 5.47
N LEU A 51 3.83 -9.72 5.01
CA LEU A 51 2.94 -10.69 5.67
C LEU A 51 3.39 -11.05 7.08
N ILE A 52 4.70 -11.09 7.33
CA ILE A 52 5.28 -11.37 8.65
C ILE A 52 5.20 -10.12 9.55
N CYS A 53 5.54 -8.94 9.01
CA CYS A 53 5.65 -7.71 9.80
C CYS A 53 4.31 -7.05 10.13
N GLN A 54 3.24 -7.34 9.38
CA GLN A 54 1.97 -6.63 9.52
C GLN A 54 1.36 -6.66 10.92
N ARG A 55 1.42 -7.77 11.67
CA ARG A 55 0.79 -7.94 12.99
C ARG A 55 -0.70 -7.52 13.03
N THR A 56 -1.36 -7.78 14.16
CA THR A 56 -2.79 -7.49 14.36
C THR A 56 -3.02 -6.00 14.62
N PRO A 57 -3.94 -5.32 13.91
CA PRO A 57 -4.19 -3.88 14.05
C PRO A 57 -4.31 -3.42 15.51
N GLU A 58 -3.70 -2.29 15.84
CA GLU A 58 -3.75 -1.72 17.19
C GLU A 58 -5.16 -1.25 17.53
N LYS A 59 -5.58 -1.43 18.78
CA LYS A 59 -6.86 -0.86 19.23
C LYS A 59 -6.68 0.64 19.44
N ALA A 60 -7.60 1.43 18.89
CA ALA A 60 -7.66 2.85 19.17
C ALA A 60 -7.95 3.07 20.66
N CYS A 61 -7.27 4.04 21.26
CA CYS A 61 -7.51 4.45 22.64
C CYS A 61 -8.92 5.05 22.75
N LEU A 62 -9.66 4.71 23.81
CA LEU A 62 -11.01 5.24 24.07
C LEU A 62 -11.07 6.78 24.20
N ASN A 63 -9.92 7.44 24.42
CA ASN A 63 -9.80 8.89 24.56
C ASN A 63 -9.45 9.64 23.26
N ASP A 64 -9.20 8.95 22.14
CA ASP A 64 -9.01 9.60 20.83
C ASP A 64 -10.37 9.87 20.18
N VAL A 65 -11.09 10.86 20.70
CA VAL A 65 -12.47 11.18 20.30
C VAL A 65 -12.55 12.19 19.16
N THR A 66 -11.44 12.86 18.82
CA THR A 66 -11.43 13.89 17.78
C THR A 66 -11.17 13.30 16.41
N GLU A 67 -12.05 13.59 15.45
CA GLU A 67 -11.85 13.19 14.07
C GLU A 67 -10.60 13.83 13.46
N VAL A 68 -9.95 13.09 12.56
CA VAL A 68 -8.82 13.62 11.79
C VAL A 68 -9.32 14.71 10.84
N GLY A 69 -8.69 15.89 10.90
CA GLY A 69 -9.03 17.01 10.02
C GLY A 69 -8.87 16.68 8.53
N THR A 70 -9.69 17.31 7.68
CA THR A 70 -9.83 17.03 6.24
C THR A 70 -8.49 17.03 5.49
N TRP A 71 -7.60 17.98 5.80
CA TRP A 71 -6.28 18.06 5.17
C TRP A 71 -5.39 16.84 5.44
N ARG A 72 -5.41 16.32 6.69
CA ARG A 72 -4.64 15.13 7.06
C ARG A 72 -5.20 13.88 6.39
N LYS A 73 -6.54 13.76 6.30
CA LYS A 73 -7.20 12.69 5.54
C LYS A 73 -6.80 12.72 4.06
N ALA A 74 -6.74 13.91 3.46
CA ALA A 74 -6.30 14.07 2.07
C ALA A 74 -4.84 13.61 1.86
N LEU A 75 -3.91 14.02 2.73
CA LEU A 75 -2.50 13.60 2.65
C LEU A 75 -2.32 12.08 2.74
N VAL A 76 -3.05 11.42 3.66
CA VAL A 76 -3.05 9.95 3.76
C VAL A 76 -3.62 9.34 2.48
N GLY A 77 -4.70 9.89 1.93
CA GLY A 77 -5.27 9.48 0.64
C GLY A 77 -4.26 9.56 -0.50
N THR A 78 -3.53 10.68 -0.63
CA THR A 78 -2.48 10.85 -1.64
C THR A 78 -1.36 9.82 -1.46
N ALA A 79 -0.93 9.55 -0.23
CA ALA A 79 0.08 8.54 0.05
C ALA A 79 -0.38 7.13 -0.35
N ILE A 80 -1.66 6.79 -0.12
CA ILE A 80 -2.25 5.51 -0.56
C ILE A 80 -2.22 5.41 -2.09
N ILE A 81 -2.59 6.47 -2.82
CA ILE A 81 -2.56 6.48 -4.30
C ILE A 81 -1.14 6.20 -4.79
N LEU A 82 -0.12 6.84 -4.20
CA LEU A 82 1.28 6.58 -4.54
C LEU A 82 1.68 5.12 -4.28
N VAL A 83 1.23 4.53 -3.16
CA VAL A 83 1.48 3.11 -2.85
C VAL A 83 0.87 2.20 -3.91
N VAL A 84 -0.35 2.49 -4.36
CA VAL A 84 -1.01 1.74 -5.44
C VAL A 84 -0.18 1.83 -6.72
N LEU A 85 0.26 3.02 -7.11
CA LEU A 85 1.10 3.22 -8.31
C LEU A 85 2.44 2.47 -8.23
N ILE A 86 3.06 2.39 -7.05
CA ILE A 86 4.33 1.66 -6.84
C ILE A 86 4.12 0.14 -6.87
N LEU A 87 2.98 -0.34 -6.37
CA LEU A 87 2.67 -1.76 -6.34
C LEU A 87 2.16 -2.29 -7.67
N LEU A 88 1.60 -1.42 -8.52
CA LEU A 88 1.05 -1.80 -9.81
C LEU A 88 2.19 -2.30 -10.70
N PRO A 89 2.19 -3.58 -11.08
CA PRO A 89 3.22 -4.11 -11.97
C PRO A 89 3.09 -3.47 -13.36
N VAL A 90 4.18 -2.84 -13.82
CA VAL A 90 4.29 -2.35 -15.20
C VAL A 90 4.83 -3.51 -16.04
N TRP A 91 4.06 -3.93 -17.05
CA TRP A 91 4.50 -4.92 -18.03
C TRP A 91 5.39 -4.27 -19.07
N ASP A 92 6.29 -5.06 -19.68
CA ASP A 92 7.29 -4.56 -20.63
C ASP A 92 6.64 -3.78 -21.80
N GLU A 93 5.52 -4.27 -22.34
CA GLU A 93 4.77 -3.59 -23.41
C GLU A 93 4.25 -2.21 -22.97
N LEU A 94 3.73 -2.10 -21.74
CA LEU A 94 3.24 -0.85 -21.18
C LEU A 94 4.41 0.09 -20.82
N ALA A 95 5.54 -0.46 -20.39
CA ALA A 95 6.75 0.29 -20.12
C ALA A 95 7.29 0.93 -21.41
N GLU A 96 7.29 0.19 -22.51
CA GLU A 96 7.73 0.66 -23.83
C GLU A 96 6.82 1.76 -24.38
N GLU A 97 5.49 1.57 -24.30
CA GLU A 97 4.51 2.57 -24.76
C GLU A 97 4.56 3.88 -23.96
N VAL A 98 4.85 3.80 -22.65
CA VAL A 98 4.99 4.97 -21.77
C VAL A 98 6.41 5.56 -21.82
N GLY A 99 7.35 4.93 -22.53
CA GLY A 99 8.75 5.38 -22.66
C GLY A 99 9.56 5.21 -21.37
N ILE A 100 9.19 4.27 -20.52
CA ILE A 100 9.84 3.95 -19.24
C ILE A 100 10.77 2.75 -19.46
N GLY A 101 12.04 3.03 -19.72
CA GLY A 101 13.07 2.00 -19.93
C GLY A 101 14.00 2.38 -21.07
N LEU A 102 15.30 2.06 -20.95
CA LEU A 102 16.25 2.29 -22.03
C LEU A 102 15.87 1.38 -23.20
N VAL A 103 15.53 2.00 -24.33
CA VAL A 103 15.57 1.35 -25.65
C VAL A 103 17.01 0.88 -25.82
N ASN A 104 17.31 -0.38 -25.48
CA ASN A 104 18.56 -0.98 -25.87
C ASN A 104 18.45 -1.26 -27.37
N THR A 105 18.77 -0.24 -28.16
CA THR A 105 19.22 -0.40 -29.54
C THR A 105 20.58 -1.11 -29.50
N PHE A 106 20.58 -2.45 -29.50
CA PHE A 106 21.69 -3.27 -29.98
C PHE A 106 21.16 -4.61 -30.52
#